data_AF-A0A386HLS7-F1
#
_entry.id   AF-A0A386HLS7-F1
#
_cell.length_a   1.000
_cell.length_b   1.000
_cell.length_c   1.000
_cell.angle_alpha   90.00
_cell.angle_beta   90.00
_cell.angle_gamma   90.00
#
_symmetry.space_group_name_H-M   'P 1'
#
loop_
_entity.id
_entity.type
_entity.pdbx_description
1 polymer ?
#
loop_
_entity_poly.entity_id
_entity_poly.type
_entity_poly.pdbx_seq_one_letter_code
_entity_poly.pdbx_strand_id
1 'polypeptide(L)'
;MKRYLCILIGLLIFGQSIAQIRLPHILSSGMVLQQKADVKLWGWAGPAEKIKITPSWTKDTIKTKSDGNGKWQITIHTPKAGGPYNIQFHGKNSITLQNVWLGEVWVCSGQSNMEFTYNWRKTKDVAADFATCNKYQLHFFQIPKTTAETPQENCDGSWVDCDSNTVKNFSAVAYFFGKKLNENLHVPIGLVSSNWGGTPAEVWTPDSVINNNSFLKEWQQKIKPTPWWPTESGLTYNAMIAPITKYKIAGTIWYQGESNVDTYESYATLFKSMISAWRKAWDTEFPFYFVQIAPYKYGTFNEGAQIRAAQTAALALPKTGMVVTSDLVTDTNDIHPHDKHDVGYRLADIALHDNYDLKQFDNFSPLYQSYTLKGNKVVIDLSNAKEGLHSKNGAVRDLYIAGEDGKFYPAEVRLNKDSITVYNKNVAAPKIVEYGFNNTQMGNIFNKGDMPVAPFKINIQ
;
A
#
# COMPACT_ATOMS: atom_id res chain seq x y z
N MET A 1 -29.25 56.90 -45.88
CA MET A 1 -28.86 55.67 -46.62
C MET A 1 -27.36 55.71 -46.90
N LYS A 2 -26.68 54.56 -46.73
CA LYS A 2 -25.22 54.31 -46.74
C LYS A 2 -24.50 54.55 -45.41
N ARG A 3 -23.80 53.58 -44.82
CA ARG A 3 -23.93 52.11 -44.76
C ARG A 3 -22.93 51.71 -43.68
N TYR A 4 -23.42 50.99 -42.68
CA TYR A 4 -22.64 50.19 -41.75
C TYR A 4 -21.56 49.41 -42.50
N LEU A 5 -20.30 49.84 -42.41
CA LEU A 5 -19.17 49.13 -43.00
C LEU A 5 -17.84 49.47 -42.28
N CYS A 6 -17.83 49.43 -40.95
CA CYS A 6 -16.57 49.46 -40.19
C CYS A 6 -16.47 48.36 -39.11
N ILE A 7 -17.39 47.38 -39.11
CA ILE A 7 -17.33 46.22 -38.21
C ILE A 7 -17.46 44.97 -39.08
N LEU A 8 -16.39 44.53 -39.75
CA LEU A 8 -16.20 43.14 -40.23
C LEU A 8 -14.89 42.95 -41.06
N ILE A 9 -13.72 43.31 -40.51
CA ILE A 9 -12.42 42.82 -41.01
C ILE A 9 -11.53 42.71 -39.77
N GLY A 10 -11.01 41.59 -39.30
CA GLY A 10 -11.09 40.20 -39.70
C GLY A 10 -10.44 39.45 -38.56
N LEU A 11 -11.25 39.10 -37.57
CA LEU A 11 -10.91 38.40 -36.33
C LEU A 11 -10.73 36.91 -36.66
N LEU A 12 -9.69 36.56 -37.42
CA LEU A 12 -9.38 35.18 -37.81
C LEU A 12 -7.86 34.95 -37.89
N ILE A 13 -7.12 35.33 -36.85
CA ILE A 13 -5.88 34.61 -36.54
C ILE A 13 -6.30 33.38 -35.74
N PHE A 14 -6.82 32.37 -36.43
CA PHE A 14 -6.81 31.02 -35.88
C PHE A 14 -5.34 30.60 -35.81
N GLY A 15 -4.70 30.86 -34.67
CA GLY A 15 -3.44 30.21 -34.35
C GLY A 15 -3.70 28.71 -34.42
N GLN A 16 -3.15 28.05 -35.44
CA GLN A 16 -3.15 26.59 -35.46
C GLN A 16 -2.30 26.15 -34.27
N SER A 17 -2.96 25.77 -33.17
CA SER A 17 -2.28 25.07 -32.11
C SER A 17 -1.83 23.73 -32.69
N ILE A 18 -0.53 23.59 -32.93
CA ILE A 18 0.06 22.31 -33.28
C ILE A 18 0.04 21.49 -31.99
N ALA A 19 -1.08 20.80 -31.76
CA ALA A 19 -1.17 19.82 -30.69
C ALA A 19 -0.13 18.74 -30.96
N GLN A 20 0.76 18.56 -29.99
CA GLN A 20 1.86 17.59 -30.00
C GLN A 20 1.46 16.40 -29.14
N ILE A 21 2.02 15.23 -29.44
CA ILE A 21 2.00 14.08 -28.53
C ILE A 21 2.52 14.54 -27.16
N ARG A 22 1.79 14.21 -26.12
CA ARG A 22 2.15 14.39 -24.71
C ARG A 22 1.87 13.09 -23.95
N LEU A 23 2.76 12.76 -23.03
CA LEU A 23 2.64 11.59 -22.16
C LEU A 23 2.34 12.04 -20.73
N PRO A 24 1.65 11.23 -19.92
CA PRO A 24 1.57 11.45 -18.48
C PRO A 24 2.98 11.30 -17.86
N HIS A 25 3.25 11.97 -16.74
CA HIS A 25 4.60 11.96 -16.17
C HIS A 25 5.09 10.56 -15.75
N ILE A 26 4.17 9.67 -15.39
CA ILE A 26 4.53 8.28 -15.06
C ILE A 26 5.06 7.49 -16.27
N LEU A 27 4.72 7.90 -17.50
CA LEU A 27 5.31 7.36 -18.73
C LEU A 27 6.47 8.27 -19.18
N SER A 28 7.60 8.15 -18.49
CA SER A 28 8.81 8.94 -18.76
C SER A 28 10.07 8.07 -18.75
N SER A 29 11.21 8.66 -19.15
CA SER A 29 12.50 7.97 -19.16
C SER A 29 12.87 7.49 -17.75
N GLY A 30 13.51 6.32 -17.63
CA GLY A 30 13.83 5.69 -16.34
C GLY A 30 12.71 4.83 -15.76
N MET A 31 11.54 4.77 -16.40
CA MET A 31 10.41 3.98 -15.90
C MET A 31 10.67 2.47 -15.93
N VAL A 32 9.96 1.75 -15.05
CA VAL A 32 9.87 0.29 -15.07
C VAL A 32 8.47 -0.11 -15.50
N LEU A 33 8.33 -0.85 -16.60
CA LEU A 33 7.06 -1.47 -17.00
C LEU A 33 6.99 -2.90 -16.47
N GLN A 34 5.78 -3.34 -16.11
CA GLN A 34 5.53 -4.72 -15.71
C GLN A 34 6.00 -5.69 -16.81
N GLN A 35 6.84 -6.66 -16.48
CA GLN A 35 7.33 -7.69 -17.40
C GLN A 35 6.29 -8.78 -17.69
N LYS A 36 6.46 -9.50 -18.81
CA LYS A 36 5.60 -10.62 -19.23
C LYS A 36 4.11 -10.28 -19.17
N ALA A 37 3.77 -9.04 -19.52
CA ALA A 37 2.43 -8.51 -19.32
C ALA A 37 1.99 -7.64 -20.50
N ASP A 38 0.68 -7.56 -20.65
CA ASP A 38 0.07 -6.56 -21.50
C ASP A 38 -0.04 -5.25 -20.71
N VAL A 39 0.72 -4.25 -21.14
CA VAL A 39 0.81 -2.93 -20.50
C VAL A 39 0.18 -1.86 -21.39
N LYS A 40 -0.42 -0.85 -20.77
CA LYS A 40 -0.99 0.29 -21.49
C LYS A 40 0.06 1.38 -21.66
N LEU A 41 0.16 1.91 -22.86
CA LEU A 41 0.72 3.24 -23.13
C LEU A 41 -0.42 4.18 -23.48
N TRP A 42 -0.39 5.40 -22.97
CA TRP A 42 -1.45 6.37 -23.22
C TRP A 42 -0.93 7.80 -23.17
N GLY A 43 -1.74 8.72 -23.65
CA GLY A 43 -1.43 10.14 -23.60
C GLY A 43 -2.43 10.98 -24.38
N TRP A 44 -1.96 12.16 -24.77
CA TRP A 44 -2.71 13.13 -25.55
C TRP A 44 -1.98 13.46 -26.86
N ALA A 45 -2.71 13.88 -27.88
CA ALA A 45 -2.21 14.36 -29.16
C ALA A 45 -3.28 15.24 -29.84
N GLY A 46 -3.02 15.79 -31.03
CA GLY A 46 -4.09 16.45 -31.80
C GLY A 46 -5.22 15.48 -32.17
N PRO A 47 -6.48 15.90 -32.33
CA PRO A 47 -7.58 14.98 -32.67
C PRO A 47 -7.30 14.18 -33.96
N ALA A 48 -7.61 12.88 -33.93
CA ALA A 48 -7.37 11.93 -35.02
C ALA A 48 -5.90 11.84 -35.52
N GLU A 49 -4.95 12.35 -34.76
CA GLU A 49 -3.52 12.27 -35.06
C GLU A 49 -3.06 10.82 -35.05
N LYS A 50 -2.36 10.42 -36.12
CA LYS A 50 -1.77 9.08 -36.23
C LYS A 50 -0.46 9.05 -35.46
N ILE A 51 -0.31 8.07 -34.59
CA ILE A 51 0.84 7.89 -33.72
C ILE A 51 1.49 6.53 -34.04
N LYS A 52 2.79 6.53 -34.29
CA LYS A 52 3.62 5.33 -34.41
C LYS A 52 4.46 5.17 -33.16
N ILE A 53 4.49 3.97 -32.60
CA ILE A 53 5.19 3.64 -31.36
C ILE A 53 6.15 2.50 -31.66
N THR A 54 7.42 2.68 -31.32
CA THR A 54 8.49 1.71 -31.61
C THR A 54 9.28 1.42 -30.33
N PRO A 55 8.89 0.41 -29.55
CA PRO A 55 9.69 -0.11 -28.44
C PRO A 55 10.89 -0.90 -28.97
N SER A 56 12.08 -0.70 -28.39
CA SER A 56 13.31 -1.31 -28.90
C SER A 56 13.45 -2.81 -28.59
N TRP A 57 12.50 -3.40 -27.84
CA TRP A 57 12.43 -4.85 -27.60
C TRP A 57 11.63 -5.62 -28.66
N THR A 58 11.02 -4.92 -29.61
CA THR A 58 10.33 -5.52 -30.76
C THR A 58 10.77 -4.87 -32.07
N LYS A 59 10.65 -5.60 -33.18
CA LYS A 59 10.84 -5.05 -34.54
C LYS A 59 9.56 -4.37 -35.06
N ASP A 60 8.43 -4.59 -34.39
CA ASP A 60 7.14 -4.12 -34.84
C ASP A 60 6.95 -2.63 -34.58
N THR A 61 6.46 -1.91 -35.60
CA THR A 61 5.94 -0.55 -35.43
C THR A 61 4.45 -0.63 -35.08
N ILE A 62 4.14 -0.29 -33.84
CA ILE A 62 2.77 -0.25 -33.34
C ILE A 62 2.13 1.07 -33.80
N LYS A 63 0.88 1.03 -34.25
CA LYS A 63 0.17 2.21 -34.76
C LYS A 63 -1.11 2.40 -33.96
N THR A 64 -1.35 3.62 -33.53
CA THR A 64 -2.61 4.04 -32.93
C THR A 64 -3.01 5.42 -33.45
N LYS A 65 -4.17 5.92 -33.02
CA LYS A 65 -4.59 7.30 -33.27
C LYS A 65 -5.29 7.85 -32.03
N SER A 66 -5.21 9.16 -31.84
CA SER A 66 -6.05 9.84 -30.87
C SER A 66 -7.51 9.87 -31.30
N ASP A 67 -8.39 9.91 -30.32
CA ASP A 67 -9.82 10.09 -30.49
C ASP A 67 -10.18 11.57 -30.78
N GLY A 68 -11.48 11.87 -30.86
CA GLY A 68 -11.97 13.23 -31.08
C GLY A 68 -11.65 14.21 -29.93
N ASN A 69 -11.35 13.68 -28.74
CA ASN A 69 -10.95 14.46 -27.57
C ASN A 69 -9.42 14.56 -27.43
N GLY A 70 -8.67 14.09 -28.43
CA GLY A 70 -7.21 14.11 -28.44
C GLY A 70 -6.57 13.07 -27.52
N LYS A 71 -7.32 12.11 -26.96
CA LYS A 71 -6.77 11.05 -26.10
C LYS A 71 -6.43 9.82 -26.92
N TRP A 72 -5.36 9.13 -26.57
CA TRP A 72 -5.01 7.85 -27.16
C TRP A 72 -4.56 6.87 -26.09
N GLN A 73 -4.78 5.59 -26.38
CA GLN A 73 -4.28 4.47 -25.58
C GLN A 73 -3.99 3.30 -26.52
N ILE A 74 -2.98 2.52 -26.18
CA ILE A 74 -2.69 1.25 -26.83
C ILE A 74 -2.17 0.26 -25.80
N THR A 75 -2.47 -1.02 -26.00
CA THR A 75 -1.91 -2.11 -25.21
C THR A 75 -0.73 -2.72 -25.98
N ILE A 76 0.38 -2.93 -25.29
CA ILE A 76 1.58 -3.57 -25.85
C ILE A 76 2.04 -4.70 -24.94
N HIS A 77 2.60 -5.74 -25.53
CA HIS A 77 3.14 -6.86 -24.78
C HIS A 77 4.61 -6.60 -24.38
N THR A 78 4.94 -6.80 -23.11
CA THR A 78 6.32 -6.75 -22.59
C THR A 78 6.92 -8.15 -22.51
N PRO A 79 8.16 -8.37 -22.97
CA PRO A 79 8.85 -9.64 -22.76
C PRO A 79 9.26 -9.83 -21.29
N LYS A 80 10.05 -10.87 -21.01
CA LYS A 80 10.73 -11.06 -19.72
C LYS A 80 11.57 -9.83 -19.33
N ALA A 81 11.85 -9.71 -18.04
CA ALA A 81 12.64 -8.62 -17.48
C ALA A 81 13.97 -8.39 -18.21
N GLY A 82 14.37 -7.13 -18.26
CA GLY A 82 15.57 -6.66 -18.94
C GLY A 82 15.53 -5.18 -19.23
N GLY A 83 16.49 -4.73 -20.02
CA GLY A 83 16.72 -3.33 -20.36
C GLY A 83 18.20 -2.95 -20.20
N PRO A 84 18.53 -1.66 -20.30
CA PRO A 84 17.60 -0.57 -20.62
C PRO A 84 17.14 -0.64 -22.09
N TYR A 85 15.86 -0.38 -22.32
CA TYR A 85 15.24 -0.23 -23.64
C TYR A 85 14.89 1.24 -23.92
N ASN A 86 14.49 1.52 -25.16
CA ASN A 86 13.93 2.80 -25.58
C ASN A 86 12.51 2.61 -26.14
N ILE A 87 11.64 3.61 -25.99
CA ILE A 87 10.35 3.66 -26.70
C ILE A 87 10.28 4.98 -27.46
N GLN A 88 10.12 4.91 -28.77
CA GLN A 88 9.97 6.08 -29.63
C GLN A 88 8.51 6.28 -30.03
N PHE A 89 7.98 7.47 -29.82
CA PHE A 89 6.66 7.92 -30.26
C PHE A 89 6.85 8.90 -31.41
N HIS A 90 6.17 8.69 -32.53
CA HIS A 90 6.22 9.55 -33.71
C HIS A 90 4.81 9.92 -34.17
N GLY A 91 4.52 11.22 -34.20
CA GLY A 91 3.32 11.82 -34.76
C GLY A 91 3.70 13.13 -35.44
N LYS A 92 3.05 14.23 -35.07
CA LYS A 92 3.46 15.58 -35.48
C LYS A 92 4.76 16.03 -34.82
N ASN A 93 5.07 15.49 -33.64
CA ASN A 93 6.36 15.57 -32.96
C ASN A 93 6.89 14.16 -32.67
N SER A 94 8.13 14.08 -32.18
CA SER A 94 8.72 12.83 -31.74
C SER A 94 9.11 12.92 -30.26
N ILE A 95 8.84 11.87 -29.49
CA ILE A 95 9.27 11.69 -28.10
C ILE A 95 10.06 10.39 -28.04
N THR A 96 11.21 10.40 -27.37
CA THR A 96 11.95 9.17 -27.04
C THR A 96 12.02 9.02 -25.53
N LEU A 97 11.43 7.95 -25.00
CA LEU A 97 11.65 7.51 -23.64
C LEU A 97 12.90 6.63 -23.63
N GLN A 98 13.88 6.99 -22.81
CA GLN A 98 15.14 6.29 -22.64
C GLN A 98 15.17 5.56 -21.30
N ASN A 99 16.06 4.57 -21.16
CA ASN A 99 16.22 3.81 -19.91
C ASN A 99 14.89 3.21 -19.42
N VAL A 100 14.13 2.62 -20.33
CA VAL A 100 12.90 1.90 -20.00
C VAL A 100 13.26 0.48 -19.61
N TRP A 101 12.91 0.11 -18.38
CA TRP A 101 13.17 -1.21 -17.83
C TRP A 101 11.90 -2.06 -17.85
N LEU A 102 12.08 -3.38 -17.99
CA LEU A 102 11.01 -4.35 -17.83
C LEU A 102 11.28 -5.14 -16.55
N GLY A 103 10.32 -5.18 -15.63
CA GLY A 103 10.52 -5.74 -14.31
C GLY A 103 9.22 -5.81 -13.51
N GLU A 104 9.29 -5.63 -12.20
CA GLU A 104 8.13 -5.65 -11.31
C GLU A 104 7.78 -4.24 -10.85
N VAL A 105 6.49 -3.88 -10.83
CA VAL A 105 6.05 -2.53 -10.45
C VAL A 105 5.11 -2.58 -9.27
N TRP A 106 5.42 -1.83 -8.21
CA TRP A 106 4.64 -1.82 -6.98
C TRP A 106 4.24 -0.40 -6.58
N VAL A 107 2.99 -0.25 -6.16
CA VAL A 107 2.50 1.00 -5.56
C VAL A 107 2.73 0.95 -4.04
N CYS A 108 3.36 1.98 -3.50
CA CYS A 108 3.73 2.09 -2.09
C CYS A 108 2.96 3.26 -1.47
N SER A 109 1.90 2.96 -0.73
CA SER A 109 0.90 3.95 -0.31
C SER A 109 0.56 3.92 1.17
N GLY A 110 -0.07 4.99 1.65
CA GLY A 110 -0.51 5.12 3.04
C GLY A 110 -0.14 6.48 3.62
N GLN A 111 0.11 6.53 4.92
CA GLN A 111 0.41 7.76 5.64
C GLN A 111 1.90 7.86 6.04
N SER A 112 2.18 8.52 7.15
CA SER A 112 3.53 8.92 7.58
C SER A 112 4.47 7.74 7.79
N ASN A 113 3.97 6.59 8.26
CA ASN A 113 4.80 5.40 8.41
C ASN A 113 5.21 4.76 7.06
N MET A 114 4.40 4.91 6.00
CA MET A 114 4.82 4.62 4.63
C MET A 114 5.73 5.74 4.09
N GLU A 115 5.42 7.01 4.33
CA GLU A 115 6.20 8.16 3.85
C GLU A 115 7.61 8.23 4.48
N PHE A 116 7.80 7.59 5.65
CA PHE A 116 8.99 7.69 6.47
C PHE A 116 10.30 7.54 5.69
N THR A 117 11.15 8.55 5.75
CA THR A 117 12.42 8.61 5.00
C THR A 117 13.64 8.62 5.92
N TYR A 118 14.81 8.30 5.36
CA TYR A 118 16.07 8.52 6.06
C TYR A 118 16.24 9.98 6.50
N ASN A 119 15.89 10.96 5.67
CA ASN A 119 16.10 12.35 6.03
C ASN A 119 15.27 12.81 7.23
N TRP A 120 14.13 12.17 7.51
CA TRP A 120 13.32 12.45 8.69
C TRP A 120 13.97 11.97 9.99
N ARG A 121 14.44 10.71 10.06
CA ARG A 121 14.87 10.09 11.34
C ARG A 121 16.30 9.56 11.35
N LYS A 122 17.06 9.75 10.27
CA LYS A 122 18.43 9.23 10.09
C LYS A 122 18.52 7.73 10.33
N THR A 123 17.60 6.98 9.72
CA THR A 123 17.50 5.51 9.81
C THR A 123 18.84 4.84 9.52
N LYS A 124 19.42 4.17 10.51
CA LYS A 124 20.77 3.60 10.41
C LYS A 124 20.87 2.54 9.31
N ASP A 125 19.83 1.74 9.12
CA ASP A 125 19.83 0.67 8.13
C ASP A 125 19.86 1.21 6.69
N VAL A 126 19.15 2.32 6.43
CA VAL A 126 19.21 2.96 5.11
C VAL A 126 20.60 3.57 4.88
N ALA A 127 21.20 4.15 5.92
CA ALA A 127 22.56 4.68 5.83
C ALA A 127 23.62 3.60 5.56
N ALA A 128 23.42 2.39 6.11
CA ALA A 128 24.31 1.26 5.89
C ALA A 128 24.38 0.85 4.41
N ASP A 129 23.30 1.08 3.64
CA ASP A 129 23.22 0.76 2.22
C ASP A 129 23.72 1.89 1.29
N PHE A 130 24.12 3.07 1.79
CA PHE A 130 24.49 4.19 0.90
C PHE A 130 25.61 3.87 -0.09
N ALA A 131 26.56 3.02 0.30
CA ALA A 131 27.68 2.63 -0.56
C ALA A 131 27.31 1.57 -1.62
N THR A 132 26.17 0.91 -1.47
CA THR A 132 25.79 -0.27 -2.27
C THR A 132 24.41 -0.19 -2.90
N CYS A 133 23.57 0.77 -2.49
CA CYS A 133 22.18 0.86 -2.91
C CYS A 133 22.00 0.99 -4.43
N ASN A 134 22.96 1.62 -5.11
CA ASN A 134 22.96 1.77 -6.58
C ASN A 134 23.24 0.47 -7.35
N LYS A 135 23.62 -0.62 -6.67
CA LYS A 135 23.77 -1.95 -7.29
C LYS A 135 22.42 -2.62 -7.50
N TYR A 136 21.41 -2.23 -6.73
CA TYR A 136 20.05 -2.72 -6.90
C TYR A 136 19.39 -1.95 -8.04
N GLN A 137 18.76 -2.67 -8.97
CA GLN A 137 18.03 -2.07 -10.10
C GLN A 137 16.66 -1.58 -9.64
N LEU A 138 16.67 -0.63 -8.70
CA LEU A 138 15.47 0.00 -8.16
C LEU A 138 15.27 1.37 -8.82
N HIS A 139 14.03 1.64 -9.23
CA HIS A 139 13.63 2.91 -9.81
C HIS A 139 12.46 3.48 -9.01
N PHE A 140 12.55 4.74 -8.66
CA PHE A 140 11.59 5.41 -7.79
C PHE A 140 10.76 6.43 -8.57
N PHE A 141 9.45 6.42 -8.35
CA PHE A 141 8.55 7.49 -8.81
C PHE A 141 7.80 8.03 -7.60
N GLN A 142 8.14 9.23 -7.14
CA GLN A 142 7.46 9.88 -6.02
C GLN A 142 6.37 10.80 -6.56
N ILE A 143 5.12 10.53 -6.18
CA ILE A 143 3.99 11.43 -6.46
C ILE A 143 3.98 12.55 -5.42
N PRO A 144 3.97 13.83 -5.82
CA PRO A 144 3.83 14.94 -4.88
C PRO A 144 2.50 14.88 -4.14
N LYS A 145 2.49 15.39 -2.90
CA LYS A 145 1.28 15.52 -2.09
C LYS A 145 0.35 16.55 -2.73
N THR A 146 -0.80 16.10 -3.20
CA THR A 146 -1.80 16.97 -3.85
C THR A 146 -3.20 16.39 -3.71
N THR A 147 -4.21 17.23 -3.96
CA THR A 147 -5.63 16.89 -3.86
C THR A 147 -6.36 17.33 -5.12
N ALA A 148 -7.48 16.66 -5.41
CA ALA A 148 -8.38 17.05 -6.48
C ALA A 148 -9.82 16.60 -6.17
N GLU A 149 -10.79 17.44 -6.49
CA GLU A 149 -12.21 17.11 -6.32
C GLU A 149 -12.69 16.03 -7.30
N THR A 150 -12.01 15.88 -8.44
CA THR A 150 -12.35 14.91 -9.48
C THR A 150 -11.13 14.09 -9.90
N PRO A 151 -11.30 12.84 -10.37
CA PRO A 151 -10.19 12.01 -10.84
C PRO A 151 -9.35 12.71 -11.91
N GLN A 152 -8.04 12.84 -11.63
CA GLN A 152 -7.08 13.41 -12.56
C GLN A 152 -6.57 12.35 -13.54
N GLU A 153 -6.17 12.78 -14.73
CA GLU A 153 -5.59 11.89 -15.75
C GLU A 153 -4.06 11.89 -15.78
N ASN A 154 -3.45 12.78 -15.00
CA ASN A 154 -2.01 12.92 -14.84
C ASN A 154 -1.71 13.29 -13.38
N CYS A 155 -0.53 12.88 -12.91
CA CYS A 155 0.05 13.38 -11.67
C CYS A 155 1.48 13.86 -11.98
N ASP A 156 2.02 14.75 -11.17
CA ASP A 156 3.42 15.13 -11.27
C ASP A 156 4.33 14.02 -10.69
N GLY A 157 5.63 14.12 -10.99
CA GLY A 157 6.65 13.16 -10.56
C GLY A 157 7.65 12.86 -11.68
N SER A 158 8.72 12.16 -11.33
CA SER A 158 9.76 11.75 -12.26
C SER A 158 10.39 10.45 -11.79
N TRP A 159 10.69 9.55 -12.72
CA TRP A 159 11.48 8.37 -12.41
C TRP A 159 12.92 8.75 -12.12
N VAL A 160 13.47 8.23 -11.04
CA VAL A 160 14.89 8.35 -10.67
C VAL A 160 15.44 7.00 -10.28
N ASP A 161 16.71 6.75 -10.61
CA ASP A 161 17.39 5.54 -10.18
C ASP A 161 17.70 5.59 -8.68
N CYS A 162 17.77 4.44 -8.04
CA CYS A 162 18.21 4.34 -6.66
C CYS A 162 19.71 4.65 -6.55
N ASP A 163 20.04 5.67 -5.76
CA ASP A 163 21.39 5.96 -5.31
C ASP A 163 21.36 6.56 -3.89
N SER A 164 22.54 6.88 -3.37
CA SER A 164 22.69 7.44 -2.03
C SER A 164 22.07 8.83 -1.83
N ASN A 165 21.65 9.52 -2.89
CA ASN A 165 20.95 10.80 -2.83
C ASN A 165 19.44 10.61 -2.92
N THR A 166 18.96 9.78 -3.86
CA THR A 166 17.53 9.55 -4.08
C THR A 166 16.91 8.75 -2.94
N VAL A 167 17.60 7.72 -2.43
CA VAL A 167 17.09 6.88 -1.33
C VAL A 167 16.87 7.66 -0.03
N LYS A 168 17.59 8.78 0.18
CA LYS A 168 17.47 9.59 1.41
C LYS A 168 16.08 10.22 1.58
N ASN A 169 15.41 10.50 0.46
CA ASN A 169 14.10 11.15 0.40
C ASN A 169 12.98 10.20 0.00
N PHE A 170 13.27 8.91 -0.15
CA PHE A 170 12.29 7.90 -0.51
C PHE A 170 11.81 7.15 0.74
N SER A 171 10.64 6.52 0.63
CA SER A 171 10.08 5.67 1.68
C SER A 171 11.07 4.56 2.06
N ALA A 172 11.46 4.50 3.33
CA ALA A 172 12.35 3.46 3.84
C ALA A 172 11.69 2.08 3.76
N VAL A 173 10.39 1.98 4.07
CA VAL A 173 9.63 0.72 3.95
C VAL A 173 9.62 0.24 2.50
N ALA A 174 9.29 1.12 1.55
CA ALA A 174 9.28 0.78 0.13
C ALA A 174 10.67 0.40 -0.38
N TYR A 175 11.71 1.12 0.07
CA TYR A 175 13.10 0.82 -0.28
C TYR A 175 13.48 -0.61 0.12
N PHE A 176 13.29 -0.97 1.39
CA PHE A 176 13.65 -2.31 1.87
C PHE A 176 12.79 -3.41 1.25
N PHE A 177 11.51 -3.14 0.99
CA PHE A 177 10.65 -4.02 0.21
C PHE A 177 11.23 -4.29 -1.19
N GLY A 178 11.52 -3.22 -1.95
CA GLY A 178 12.06 -3.35 -3.30
C GLY A 178 13.46 -3.96 -3.34
N LYS A 179 14.32 -3.62 -2.38
CA LYS A 179 15.66 -4.21 -2.22
C LYS A 179 15.57 -5.73 -2.11
N LYS A 180 14.75 -6.23 -1.18
CA LYS A 180 14.60 -7.67 -0.96
C LYS A 180 13.98 -8.38 -2.17
N LEU A 181 13.03 -7.75 -2.86
CA LEU A 181 12.52 -8.28 -4.13
C LEU A 181 13.63 -8.37 -5.19
N ASN A 182 14.43 -7.32 -5.37
CA ASN A 182 15.51 -7.30 -6.35
C ASN A 182 16.58 -8.36 -6.05
N GLU A 183 16.97 -8.53 -4.78
CA GLU A 183 17.93 -9.54 -4.33
C GLU A 183 17.50 -10.97 -4.63
N ASN A 184 16.20 -11.25 -4.62
CA ASN A 184 15.69 -12.62 -4.79
C ASN A 184 15.19 -12.90 -6.21
N LEU A 185 14.58 -11.92 -6.87
CA LEU A 185 14.05 -12.06 -8.23
C LEU A 185 15.09 -11.74 -9.30
N HIS A 186 16.11 -10.93 -8.98
CA HIS A 186 17.15 -10.49 -9.92
C HIS A 186 16.59 -9.74 -11.15
N VAL A 187 15.55 -8.93 -10.95
CA VAL A 187 14.89 -8.12 -11.98
C VAL A 187 14.77 -6.65 -11.55
N PRO A 188 14.64 -5.70 -12.50
CA PRO A 188 14.34 -4.31 -12.16
C PRO A 188 13.06 -4.18 -11.33
N ILE A 189 13.05 -3.30 -10.34
CA ILE A 189 11.88 -3.04 -9.50
C ILE A 189 11.52 -1.55 -9.58
N GLY A 190 10.30 -1.26 -10.04
CA GLY A 190 9.72 0.08 -10.02
C GLY A 190 8.87 0.28 -8.77
N LEU A 191 9.16 1.31 -7.98
CA LEU A 191 8.41 1.66 -6.79
C LEU A 191 7.72 3.02 -6.99
N VAL A 192 6.40 2.99 -7.12
CA VAL A 192 5.55 4.18 -7.26
C VAL A 192 5.06 4.58 -5.87
N SER A 193 5.64 5.62 -5.31
CA SER A 193 5.37 6.09 -3.96
C SER A 193 4.26 7.16 -3.98
N SER A 194 3.15 6.83 -3.32
CA SER A 194 1.95 7.66 -3.22
C SER A 194 1.48 7.67 -1.77
N ASN A 195 2.12 8.48 -0.93
CA ASN A 195 1.87 8.51 0.51
C ASN A 195 1.83 9.94 1.05
N TRP A 196 1.05 10.14 2.12
CA TRP A 196 0.90 11.43 2.78
C TRP A 196 0.60 11.29 4.27
N GLY A 197 1.55 11.69 5.10
CA GLY A 197 1.43 11.78 6.55
C GLY A 197 0.15 12.43 7.06
N GLY A 198 -0.46 11.80 8.06
CA GLY A 198 -1.67 12.28 8.74
C GLY A 198 -2.98 11.98 8.00
N THR A 199 -2.96 11.56 6.74
CA THR A 199 -4.19 11.30 5.99
C THR A 199 -4.96 10.07 6.50
N PRO A 200 -6.29 10.19 6.70
CA PRO A 200 -7.15 9.05 7.02
C PRO A 200 -7.52 8.27 5.73
N ALA A 201 -7.93 7.00 5.83
CA ALA A 201 -8.14 6.12 4.66
C ALA A 201 -9.23 6.61 3.68
N GLU A 202 -10.10 7.50 4.13
CA GLU A 202 -11.22 8.04 3.38
C GLU A 202 -10.75 8.90 2.20
N VAL A 203 -9.67 9.67 2.36
CA VAL A 203 -9.13 10.50 1.27
C VAL A 203 -8.56 9.65 0.13
N TRP A 204 -8.19 8.40 0.44
CA TRP A 204 -7.66 7.40 -0.48
C TRP A 204 -8.73 6.50 -1.09
N THR A 205 -9.98 6.65 -0.63
CA THR A 205 -11.14 5.89 -1.10
C THR A 205 -11.94 6.75 -2.06
N PRO A 206 -12.35 6.27 -3.26
CA PRO A 206 -13.16 7.07 -4.17
C PRO A 206 -14.41 7.60 -3.46
N ASP A 207 -14.72 8.88 -3.64
CA ASP A 207 -15.81 9.55 -2.93
C ASP A 207 -17.15 8.80 -3.06
N SER A 208 -17.45 8.31 -4.26
CA SER A 208 -18.66 7.50 -4.53
C SER A 208 -18.80 6.24 -3.65
N VAL A 209 -17.70 5.63 -3.18
CA VAL A 209 -17.74 4.44 -2.30
C VAL A 209 -18.22 4.83 -0.92
N ILE A 210 -17.81 5.99 -0.42
CA ILE A 210 -18.19 6.51 0.89
C ILE A 210 -19.62 7.07 0.82
N ASN A 211 -19.91 7.91 -0.17
CA ASN A 211 -21.21 8.58 -0.29
C ASN A 211 -22.37 7.64 -0.62
N ASN A 212 -22.12 6.50 -1.27
CA ASN A 212 -23.14 5.47 -1.54
C ASN A 212 -23.33 4.47 -0.39
N ASN A 213 -22.59 4.61 0.72
CA ASN A 213 -22.71 3.77 1.90
C ASN A 213 -23.06 4.65 3.11
N SER A 214 -24.30 4.59 3.60
CA SER A 214 -24.78 5.44 4.69
C SER A 214 -23.93 5.34 5.96
N PHE A 215 -23.45 4.14 6.29
CA PHE A 215 -22.58 3.91 7.44
C PHE A 215 -21.22 4.62 7.27
N LEU A 216 -20.55 4.45 6.13
CA LEU A 216 -19.27 5.14 5.88
C LEU A 216 -19.44 6.66 5.82
N LYS A 217 -20.53 7.14 5.21
CA LYS A 217 -20.84 8.56 5.13
C LYS A 217 -21.04 9.20 6.51
N GLU A 218 -21.72 8.50 7.42
CA GLU A 218 -21.89 8.97 8.80
C GLU A 218 -20.53 9.13 9.51
N TRP A 219 -19.62 8.15 9.35
CA TRP A 219 -18.32 8.19 10.01
C TRP A 219 -17.34 9.19 9.38
N GLN A 220 -17.38 9.39 8.07
CA GLN A 220 -16.65 10.46 7.39
C GLN A 220 -16.94 11.84 8.00
N GLN A 221 -18.19 12.11 8.37
CA GLN A 221 -18.60 13.39 8.97
C GLN A 221 -18.03 13.62 10.38
N LYS A 222 -17.53 12.57 11.03
CA LYS A 222 -16.91 12.65 12.36
C LYS A 222 -15.42 12.98 12.29
N ILE A 223 -14.81 12.90 11.10
CA ILE A 223 -13.40 13.28 10.90
C ILE A 223 -13.26 14.80 11.00
N LYS A 224 -12.39 15.25 11.90
CA LYS A 224 -12.15 16.68 12.11
C LYS A 224 -11.18 17.20 11.05
N PRO A 225 -11.49 18.32 10.37
CA PRO A 225 -10.57 18.92 9.42
C PRO A 225 -9.31 19.45 10.11
N THR A 226 -8.23 19.50 9.37
CA THR A 226 -6.90 19.96 9.80
C THR A 226 -6.25 20.76 8.67
N PRO A 227 -5.40 21.76 8.97
CA PRO A 227 -4.74 22.54 7.93
C PRO A 227 -3.60 21.80 7.21
N TRP A 228 -3.13 20.67 7.72
CA TRP A 228 -1.87 20.04 7.29
C TRP A 228 -2.04 18.89 6.28
N TRP A 229 -3.21 18.27 6.21
CA TRP A 229 -3.52 17.17 5.31
C TRP A 229 -5.01 17.12 4.99
N PRO A 230 -5.42 16.55 3.83
CA PRO A 230 -6.81 16.40 3.50
C PRO A 230 -7.51 15.42 4.45
N THR A 231 -8.80 15.63 4.64
CA THR A 231 -9.67 14.74 5.42
C THR A 231 -10.94 14.36 4.67
N GLU A 232 -11.26 15.05 3.57
CA GLU A 232 -12.44 14.78 2.75
C GLU A 232 -12.22 13.60 1.80
N SER A 233 -13.28 12.80 1.63
CA SER A 233 -13.27 11.56 0.86
C SER A 233 -12.79 11.76 -0.58
N GLY A 234 -11.95 10.85 -1.05
CA GLY A 234 -11.51 10.77 -2.44
C GLY A 234 -10.54 11.85 -2.92
N LEU A 235 -10.25 12.90 -2.16
CA LEU A 235 -9.39 13.99 -2.62
C LEU A 235 -7.99 13.52 -3.06
N THR A 236 -7.37 12.67 -2.26
CA THR A 236 -6.04 12.12 -2.55
C THR A 236 -6.11 10.98 -3.56
N TYR A 237 -7.16 10.15 -3.51
CA TYR A 237 -7.43 9.13 -4.53
C TYR A 237 -7.46 9.77 -5.92
N ASN A 238 -8.23 10.84 -6.07
CA ASN A 238 -8.43 11.53 -7.33
C ASN A 238 -7.14 12.09 -7.91
N ALA A 239 -6.25 12.62 -7.07
CA ALA A 239 -5.05 13.32 -7.53
C ALA A 239 -3.80 12.44 -7.60
N MET A 240 -3.72 11.39 -6.77
CA MET A 240 -2.49 10.59 -6.61
C MET A 240 -2.66 9.12 -7.05
N ILE A 241 -3.87 8.57 -6.99
CA ILE A 241 -4.13 7.15 -7.32
C ILE A 241 -4.80 7.00 -8.68
N ALA A 242 -5.88 7.75 -8.94
CA ALA A 242 -6.62 7.69 -10.19
C ALA A 242 -5.74 7.88 -11.44
N PRO A 243 -4.75 8.81 -11.47
CA PRO A 243 -3.89 9.01 -12.63
C PRO A 243 -3.04 7.79 -13.01
N ILE A 244 -2.74 6.91 -12.06
CA ILE A 244 -1.83 5.77 -12.24
C ILE A 244 -2.59 4.44 -12.42
N THR A 245 -3.93 4.46 -12.39
CA THR A 245 -4.79 3.25 -12.55
C THR A 245 -4.63 2.51 -13.88
N LYS A 246 -4.09 3.19 -14.91
CA LYS A 246 -3.78 2.58 -16.21
C LYS A 246 -2.41 1.89 -16.25
N TYR A 247 -1.54 2.18 -15.29
CA TYR A 247 -0.22 1.58 -15.20
C TYR A 247 -0.35 0.15 -14.66
N LYS A 248 0.19 -0.83 -15.37
CA LYS A 248 0.14 -2.23 -14.93
C LYS A 248 1.09 -2.39 -13.74
N ILE A 249 0.59 -2.98 -12.65
CA ILE A 249 1.34 -3.21 -11.41
C ILE A 249 1.29 -4.68 -11.01
N ALA A 250 2.32 -5.14 -10.31
CA ALA A 250 2.40 -6.44 -9.65
C ALA A 250 1.62 -6.46 -8.33
N GLY A 251 1.47 -5.32 -7.65
CA GLY A 251 0.69 -5.19 -6.43
C GLY A 251 0.87 -3.86 -5.71
N THR A 252 0.30 -3.78 -4.52
CA THR A 252 0.35 -2.60 -3.65
C THR A 252 0.82 -2.99 -2.25
N ILE A 253 1.69 -2.17 -1.65
CA ILE A 253 1.97 -2.17 -0.22
C ILE A 253 1.35 -0.95 0.46
N TRP A 254 0.75 -1.14 1.63
CA TRP A 254 -0.06 -0.14 2.33
C TRP A 254 0.27 -0.04 3.82
N TYR A 255 0.63 1.15 4.31
CA TYR A 255 0.86 1.39 5.74
C TYR A 255 0.12 2.64 6.22
N GLN A 256 -1.05 2.41 6.80
CA GLN A 256 -1.95 3.45 7.29
C GLN A 256 -2.94 2.87 8.30
N GLY A 257 -3.43 3.74 9.19
CA GLY A 257 -4.55 3.47 10.08
C GLY A 257 -4.52 4.36 11.32
N GLU A 258 -3.37 4.98 11.62
CA GLU A 258 -3.18 5.77 12.83
C GLU A 258 -4.09 7.01 12.85
N SER A 259 -4.40 7.59 11.68
CA SER A 259 -5.35 8.71 11.58
C SER A 259 -6.82 8.31 11.61
N ASN A 260 -7.13 7.02 11.69
CA ASN A 260 -8.49 6.49 11.80
C ASN A 260 -8.79 5.95 13.20
N VAL A 261 -7.87 6.09 14.16
CA VAL A 261 -8.09 5.58 15.52
C VAL A 261 -9.33 6.18 16.16
N ASP A 262 -9.65 7.46 15.92
CA ASP A 262 -10.86 8.09 16.45
C ASP A 262 -12.16 7.66 15.72
N THR A 263 -12.05 6.88 14.63
CA THR A 263 -13.17 6.38 13.81
C THR A 263 -13.09 4.87 13.55
N TYR A 264 -12.48 4.13 14.47
CA TYR A 264 -12.15 2.71 14.32
C TYR A 264 -13.34 1.83 13.97
N GLU A 265 -14.55 2.20 14.40
CA GLU A 265 -15.79 1.46 14.16
C GLU A 265 -16.08 1.28 12.67
N SER A 266 -15.71 2.26 11.85
CA SER A 266 -15.94 2.23 10.41
C SER A 266 -14.81 1.58 9.60
N TYR A 267 -13.62 1.51 10.20
CA TYR A 267 -12.37 1.26 9.46
C TYR A 267 -12.36 -0.10 8.75
N ALA A 268 -12.92 -1.15 9.37
CA ALA A 268 -12.98 -2.47 8.73
C ALA A 268 -13.78 -2.45 7.43
N THR A 269 -14.92 -1.76 7.43
CA THR A 269 -15.77 -1.60 6.24
C THR A 269 -15.11 -0.69 5.21
N LEU A 270 -14.54 0.43 5.66
CA LEU A 270 -13.84 1.39 4.82
C LEU A 270 -12.66 0.73 4.09
N PHE A 271 -11.76 0.10 4.84
CA PHE A 271 -10.51 -0.43 4.30
C PHE A 271 -10.76 -1.55 3.27
N LYS A 272 -11.69 -2.47 3.56
CA LYS A 272 -12.10 -3.51 2.59
C LYS A 272 -12.74 -2.90 1.33
N SER A 273 -13.53 -1.84 1.49
CA SER A 273 -14.16 -1.12 0.37
C SER A 273 -13.12 -0.38 -0.47
N MET A 274 -12.12 0.24 0.15
CA MET A 274 -11.01 0.91 -0.51
C MET A 274 -10.20 -0.07 -1.37
N ILE A 275 -9.78 -1.20 -0.80
CA ILE A 275 -9.04 -2.25 -1.53
C ILE A 275 -9.83 -2.70 -2.76
N SER A 276 -11.12 -3.00 -2.57
CA SER A 276 -12.01 -3.44 -3.65
C SER A 276 -12.16 -2.36 -4.73
N ALA A 277 -12.27 -1.09 -4.33
CA ALA A 277 -12.41 0.04 -5.24
C ALA A 277 -11.14 0.28 -6.06
N TRP A 278 -9.95 0.14 -5.46
CA TRP A 278 -8.68 0.23 -6.19
C TRP A 278 -8.54 -0.90 -7.20
N ARG A 279 -8.82 -2.15 -6.79
CA ARG A 279 -8.82 -3.30 -7.73
C ARG A 279 -9.78 -3.10 -8.90
N LYS A 280 -10.96 -2.53 -8.64
CA LYS A 280 -11.92 -2.15 -9.68
C LYS A 280 -11.37 -1.06 -10.61
N ALA A 281 -10.70 -0.04 -10.07
CA ALA A 281 -10.13 1.04 -10.87
C ALA A 281 -9.00 0.58 -11.80
N TRP A 282 -8.18 -0.37 -11.36
CA TRP A 282 -7.15 -1.02 -12.19
C TRP A 282 -7.70 -2.10 -13.12
N ASP A 283 -8.95 -2.54 -12.93
CA ASP A 283 -9.52 -3.73 -13.57
C ASP A 283 -8.63 -4.96 -13.37
N THR A 284 -8.14 -5.16 -12.14
CA THR A 284 -7.27 -6.29 -11.78
C THR A 284 -7.37 -6.58 -10.28
N GLU A 285 -7.58 -7.84 -9.92
CA GLU A 285 -7.47 -8.31 -8.54
C GLU A 285 -5.98 -8.54 -8.19
N PHE A 286 -5.24 -7.45 -8.04
CA PHE A 286 -3.82 -7.47 -7.71
C PHE A 286 -3.60 -7.70 -6.20
N PRO A 287 -2.44 -8.27 -5.80
CA PRO A 287 -2.08 -8.42 -4.40
C PRO A 287 -1.98 -7.11 -3.63
N PHE A 288 -2.59 -7.08 -2.45
CA PHE A 288 -2.66 -5.90 -1.57
C PHE A 288 -2.13 -6.27 -0.19
N TYR A 289 -0.89 -5.89 0.09
CA TYR A 289 -0.21 -6.19 1.34
C TYR A 289 -0.17 -4.98 2.23
N PHE A 290 -0.49 -5.17 3.51
CA PHE A 290 -0.62 -4.05 4.43
C PHE A 290 0.06 -4.31 5.77
N VAL A 291 0.31 -3.23 6.48
CA VAL A 291 1.02 -3.25 7.76
C VAL A 291 0.05 -2.92 8.88
N GLN A 292 0.02 -3.77 9.89
CA GLN A 292 -0.73 -3.51 11.10
C GLN A 292 -0.15 -2.27 11.81
N ILE A 293 -1.00 -1.33 12.25
CA ILE A 293 -0.48 -0.14 12.94
C ILE A 293 0.29 -0.52 14.21
N ALA A 294 1.39 0.21 14.43
CA ALA A 294 2.28 -0.05 15.54
C ALA A 294 1.58 0.20 16.90
N PRO A 295 1.94 -0.55 17.95
CA PRO A 295 1.60 -0.17 19.32
C PRO A 295 2.05 1.26 19.65
N TYR A 296 1.10 2.10 20.04
CA TYR A 296 1.32 3.50 20.37
C TYR A 296 0.29 3.97 21.40
N LYS A 297 0.69 4.89 22.28
CA LYS A 297 -0.17 5.43 23.34
C LYS A 297 -1.14 6.48 22.79
N TYR A 298 -2.26 6.01 22.23
CA TYR A 298 -3.38 6.87 21.86
C TYR A 298 -4.22 7.31 23.10
N GLY A 299 -5.21 8.17 22.88
CA GLY A 299 -5.98 8.83 23.94
C GLY A 299 -6.98 7.90 24.64
N THR A 300 -7.65 7.03 23.88
CA THR A 300 -8.62 6.04 24.37
C THR A 300 -7.95 4.69 24.52
N PHE A 301 -8.26 3.94 25.59
CA PHE A 301 -7.51 2.73 26.01
C PHE A 301 -7.16 1.70 24.91
N ASN A 302 -8.05 1.43 23.95
CA ASN A 302 -7.91 0.34 22.99
C ASN A 302 -8.22 0.72 21.52
N GLU A 303 -8.34 1.99 21.18
CA GLU A 303 -8.64 2.42 19.80
C GLU A 303 -7.61 1.91 18.77
N GLY A 304 -6.32 1.88 19.14
CA GLY A 304 -5.29 1.28 18.30
C GLY A 304 -5.49 -0.23 18.11
N ALA A 305 -5.91 -0.96 19.14
CA ALA A 305 -6.22 -2.39 19.03
C ALA A 305 -7.44 -2.65 18.12
N GLN A 306 -8.43 -1.75 18.12
CA GLN A 306 -9.58 -1.85 17.22
C GLN A 306 -9.18 -1.68 15.75
N ILE A 307 -8.30 -0.72 15.44
CA ILE A 307 -7.73 -0.60 14.09
C ILE A 307 -6.95 -1.84 13.70
N ARG A 308 -6.10 -2.36 14.60
CA ARG A 308 -5.37 -3.62 14.36
C ARG A 308 -6.30 -4.79 14.05
N ALA A 309 -7.40 -4.91 14.78
CA ALA A 309 -8.42 -5.93 14.54
C ALA A 309 -9.11 -5.74 13.17
N ALA A 310 -9.44 -4.50 12.81
CA ALA A 310 -10.01 -4.15 11.53
C ALA A 310 -9.06 -4.43 10.35
N GLN A 311 -7.75 -4.23 10.54
CA GLN A 311 -6.71 -4.60 9.58
C GLN A 311 -6.63 -6.14 9.43
N THR A 312 -6.64 -6.90 10.53
CA THR A 312 -6.72 -8.36 10.47
C THR A 312 -7.97 -8.83 9.73
N ALA A 313 -9.12 -8.18 9.94
CA ALA A 313 -10.37 -8.52 9.24
C ALA A 313 -10.31 -8.30 7.72
N ALA A 314 -9.39 -7.47 7.22
CA ALA A 314 -9.18 -7.29 5.79
C ALA A 314 -8.51 -8.50 5.11
N LEU A 315 -7.89 -9.42 5.88
CA LEU A 315 -7.35 -10.68 5.37
C LEU A 315 -8.43 -11.63 4.80
N ALA A 316 -9.71 -11.35 5.05
CA ALA A 316 -10.81 -12.08 4.42
C ALA A 316 -10.91 -11.82 2.91
N LEU A 317 -10.28 -10.75 2.39
CA LEU A 317 -10.22 -10.48 0.95
C LEU A 317 -9.15 -11.34 0.28
N PRO A 318 -9.39 -11.85 -0.94
CA PRO A 318 -8.40 -12.63 -1.67
C PRO A 318 -7.13 -11.81 -1.95
N LYS A 319 -5.98 -12.50 -2.07
CA LYS A 319 -4.67 -11.89 -2.36
C LYS A 319 -4.33 -10.72 -1.45
N THR A 320 -4.59 -10.90 -0.15
CA THR A 320 -4.18 -9.96 0.88
C THR A 320 -3.25 -10.64 1.85
N GLY A 321 -2.42 -9.83 2.50
CA GLY A 321 -1.40 -10.28 3.45
C GLY A 321 -1.10 -9.13 4.40
N MET A 322 -0.74 -9.47 5.64
CA MET A 322 -0.58 -8.52 6.71
C MET A 322 0.74 -8.72 7.44
N VAL A 323 1.49 -7.63 7.61
CA VAL A 323 2.65 -7.59 8.50
C VAL A 323 2.22 -7.18 9.89
N VAL A 324 2.56 -8.00 10.88
CA VAL A 324 2.43 -7.67 12.31
C VAL A 324 3.69 -6.91 12.74
N THR A 325 3.51 -5.85 13.53
CA THR A 325 4.58 -4.90 13.90
C THR A 325 4.82 -4.82 15.41
N SER A 326 4.09 -5.60 16.22
CA SER A 326 4.12 -5.46 17.68
C SER A 326 5.50 -5.68 18.29
N ASP A 327 6.36 -6.49 17.66
CA ASP A 327 7.73 -6.77 18.09
C ASP A 327 8.77 -5.77 17.53
N LEU A 328 8.37 -4.91 16.60
CA LEU A 328 9.23 -3.92 15.94
C LEU A 328 9.17 -2.53 16.61
N VAL A 329 8.48 -2.42 17.75
CA VAL A 329 8.33 -1.18 18.53
C VAL A 329 9.25 -1.20 19.74
N THR A 330 10.09 -0.18 19.88
CA THR A 330 10.98 -0.01 21.04
C THR A 330 10.47 1.03 22.04
N ASP A 331 9.67 2.00 21.59
CA ASP A 331 9.04 3.03 22.42
C ASP A 331 7.59 3.26 21.97
N THR A 332 6.64 2.94 22.82
CA THR A 332 5.20 3.12 22.55
C THR A 332 4.74 4.58 22.66
N ASN A 333 5.65 5.52 22.94
CA ASN A 333 5.40 6.96 22.84
C ASN A 333 5.87 7.55 21.51
N ASP A 334 6.49 6.76 20.63
CA ASP A 334 6.79 7.15 19.25
C ASP A 334 5.79 6.50 18.28
N ILE A 335 4.94 7.32 17.68
CA ILE A 335 3.96 6.87 16.68
C ILE A 335 4.65 6.46 15.35
N HIS A 336 5.93 6.80 15.19
CA HIS A 336 6.74 6.45 14.02
C HIS A 336 7.92 5.55 14.39
N PRO A 337 7.70 4.25 14.71
CA PRO A 337 8.77 3.33 15.08
C PRO A 337 9.89 3.31 14.04
N HIS A 338 11.13 3.20 14.54
CA HIS A 338 12.33 3.35 13.73
C HIS A 338 12.61 2.18 12.78
N ASP A 339 12.18 0.97 13.13
CA ASP A 339 12.43 -0.22 12.32
C ASP A 339 11.50 -0.24 11.09
N LYS A 340 11.99 0.32 9.98
CA LYS A 340 11.36 0.22 8.67
C LYS A 340 11.95 -0.90 7.82
N HIS A 341 13.09 -1.45 8.24
CA HIS A 341 13.77 -2.54 7.55
C HIS A 341 12.92 -3.80 7.61
N ASP A 342 12.58 -4.26 8.82
CA ASP A 342 11.85 -5.50 9.01
C ASP A 342 10.40 -5.38 8.52
N VAL A 343 9.80 -4.20 8.59
CA VAL A 343 8.49 -3.93 7.97
C VAL A 343 8.55 -4.16 6.46
N GLY A 344 9.52 -3.55 5.76
CA GLY A 344 9.70 -3.73 4.32
C GLY A 344 10.05 -5.17 3.95
N TYR A 345 10.90 -5.82 4.74
CA TYR A 345 11.33 -7.20 4.50
C TYR A 345 10.20 -8.21 4.70
N ARG A 346 9.35 -8.03 5.71
CA ARG A 346 8.17 -8.89 5.93
C ARG A 346 7.13 -8.71 4.83
N LEU A 347 6.92 -7.48 4.33
CA LEU A 347 6.06 -7.26 3.16
C LEU A 347 6.62 -7.98 1.92
N ALA A 348 7.94 -7.96 1.74
CA ALA A 348 8.60 -8.63 0.62
C ALA A 348 8.53 -10.15 0.75
N ASP A 349 8.63 -10.72 1.96
CA ASP A 349 8.45 -12.17 2.18
C ASP A 349 7.08 -12.64 1.73
N ILE A 350 6.02 -11.91 2.09
CA ILE A 350 4.66 -12.20 1.63
C ILE A 350 4.61 -12.18 0.09
N ALA A 351 5.15 -11.13 -0.54
CA ALA A 351 5.17 -11.04 -2.00
C ALA A 351 5.98 -12.16 -2.67
N LEU A 352 7.16 -12.49 -2.16
CA LEU A 352 8.02 -13.58 -2.67
C LEU A 352 7.30 -14.93 -2.61
N HIS A 353 6.63 -15.22 -1.49
CA HIS A 353 5.88 -16.46 -1.31
C HIS A 353 4.59 -16.53 -2.14
N ASP A 354 3.75 -15.49 -2.09
CA ASP A 354 2.39 -15.50 -2.63
C ASP A 354 2.32 -15.08 -4.11
N ASN A 355 3.14 -14.11 -4.55
CA ASN A 355 3.13 -13.65 -5.96
C ASN A 355 4.12 -14.39 -6.83
N TYR A 356 5.31 -14.68 -6.29
CA TYR A 356 6.45 -15.19 -7.07
C TYR A 356 6.76 -16.65 -6.80
N ASP A 357 5.93 -17.32 -5.99
CA ASP A 357 5.97 -18.75 -5.73
C ASP A 357 7.28 -19.24 -5.09
N LEU A 358 8.02 -18.36 -4.42
CA LEU A 358 9.22 -18.68 -3.68
C LEU A 358 8.85 -19.15 -2.27
N LYS A 359 8.44 -20.42 -2.18
CA LYS A 359 7.87 -21.02 -0.96
C LYS A 359 8.79 -21.08 0.25
N GLN A 360 10.09 -20.86 0.08
CA GLN A 360 11.02 -20.74 1.21
C GLN A 360 10.79 -19.50 2.09
N PHE A 361 9.98 -18.53 1.63
CA PHE A 361 9.61 -17.35 2.40
C PHE A 361 8.27 -17.54 3.13
N ASP A 362 8.12 -18.61 3.90
CA ASP A 362 6.86 -19.05 4.53
C ASP A 362 6.74 -18.74 6.04
N ASN A 363 7.73 -18.08 6.63
CA ASN A 363 7.71 -17.71 8.05
C ASN A 363 6.86 -16.47 8.31
N PHE A 364 5.57 -16.69 8.54
CA PHE A 364 4.59 -15.63 8.83
C PHE A 364 4.14 -15.62 10.30
N SER A 365 3.67 -14.46 10.75
CA SER A 365 3.02 -14.31 12.06
C SER A 365 1.86 -15.29 12.23
N PRO A 366 1.75 -15.97 13.39
CA PRO A 366 0.57 -16.73 13.72
C PRO A 366 -0.68 -15.85 13.86
N LEU A 367 -1.80 -16.32 13.31
CA LEU A 367 -3.09 -15.64 13.39
C LEU A 367 -4.10 -16.54 14.09
N TYR A 368 -5.00 -15.94 14.87
CA TYR A 368 -6.15 -16.64 15.40
C TYR A 368 -6.99 -17.29 14.27
N GLN A 369 -7.31 -18.57 14.41
CA GLN A 369 -8.19 -19.30 13.48
C GLN A 369 -9.51 -19.70 14.12
N SER A 370 -9.45 -20.41 15.24
CA SER A 370 -10.61 -20.97 15.92
C SER A 370 -10.35 -21.12 17.41
N TYR A 371 -11.42 -21.40 18.16
CA TYR A 371 -11.31 -21.84 19.54
C TYR A 371 -12.17 -23.08 19.80
N THR A 372 -11.79 -23.84 20.81
CA THR A 372 -12.59 -24.91 21.41
C THR A 372 -12.69 -24.71 22.91
N LEU A 373 -13.90 -24.78 23.46
CA LEU A 373 -14.13 -24.73 24.90
C LEU A 373 -14.03 -26.14 25.51
N LYS A 374 -13.23 -26.29 26.57
CA LYS A 374 -13.08 -27.53 27.34
C LYS A 374 -13.29 -27.23 28.83
N GLY A 375 -14.55 -27.29 29.27
CA GLY A 375 -14.93 -26.81 30.59
C GLY A 375 -14.71 -25.31 30.70
N ASN A 376 -13.86 -24.88 31.63
CA ASN A 376 -13.46 -23.48 31.82
C ASN A 376 -12.16 -23.09 31.11
N LYS A 377 -11.63 -23.97 30.25
CA LYS A 377 -10.41 -23.71 29.46
C LYS A 377 -10.79 -23.41 28.01
N VAL A 378 -10.13 -22.44 27.42
CA VAL A 378 -10.27 -22.11 26.01
C VAL A 378 -8.99 -22.54 25.30
N VAL A 379 -9.12 -23.42 24.32
CA VAL A 379 -8.02 -23.83 23.42
C VAL A 379 -8.14 -23.01 22.15
N ILE A 380 -7.12 -22.26 21.81
CA ILE A 380 -7.09 -21.30 20.71
C ILE A 380 -6.13 -21.82 19.65
N ASP A 381 -6.65 -22.12 18.47
CA ASP A 381 -5.85 -22.62 17.35
C ASP A 381 -5.30 -21.45 16.54
N LEU A 382 -4.02 -21.55 16.17
CA LEU A 382 -3.34 -20.52 15.39
C LEU A 382 -2.89 -21.05 14.03
N SER A 383 -3.01 -20.20 13.00
CA SER A 383 -2.30 -20.39 11.73
C SER A 383 -0.80 -20.20 11.94
N ASN A 384 0.04 -20.64 11.00
CA ASN A 384 1.48 -20.37 10.96
C ASN A 384 2.25 -20.72 12.25
N ALA A 385 1.71 -21.66 13.03
CA ALA A 385 2.26 -22.12 14.31
C ALA A 385 2.63 -23.61 14.31
N LYS A 386 2.61 -24.27 13.14
CA LYS A 386 2.81 -25.74 13.02
C LYS A 386 4.14 -26.22 13.60
N GLU A 387 5.16 -25.37 13.61
CA GLU A 387 6.50 -25.73 14.12
C GLU A 387 6.62 -25.60 15.64
N GLY A 388 5.67 -24.92 16.30
CA GLY A 388 5.75 -24.64 17.73
C GLY A 388 5.54 -23.16 18.05
N LEU A 389 5.09 -22.91 19.27
CA LEU A 389 5.04 -21.60 19.89
C LEU A 389 6.05 -21.51 21.04
N HIS A 390 6.54 -20.31 21.30
CA HIS A 390 7.35 -20.00 22.46
C HIS A 390 7.07 -18.60 23.00
N SER A 391 7.46 -18.35 24.24
CA SER A 391 7.35 -17.03 24.87
C SER A 391 8.73 -16.39 24.94
N LYS A 392 8.86 -15.17 24.44
CA LYS A 392 10.11 -14.40 24.47
C LYS A 392 10.23 -13.64 25.79
N ASN A 393 11.43 -13.65 26.37
CA ASN A 393 11.77 -12.90 27.58
C ASN A 393 10.91 -13.23 28.82
N GLY A 394 10.57 -14.52 29.01
CA GLY A 394 9.94 -15.01 30.25
C GLY A 394 8.52 -15.54 30.06
N ALA A 395 7.71 -15.44 31.12
CA ALA A 395 6.33 -15.91 31.11
C ALA A 395 5.45 -15.16 30.11
N VAL A 396 4.39 -15.81 29.62
CA VAL A 396 3.42 -15.18 28.71
C VAL A 396 2.76 -13.97 29.40
N ARG A 397 2.64 -12.86 28.68
CA ARG A 397 1.96 -11.64 29.12
C ARG A 397 0.93 -11.17 28.11
N ASP A 398 0.17 -10.15 28.49
CA ASP A 398 -0.83 -9.47 27.66
C ASP A 398 -1.96 -10.38 27.16
N LEU A 399 -2.23 -11.46 27.89
CA LEU A 399 -3.29 -12.43 27.58
C LEU A 399 -4.28 -12.51 28.74
N TYR A 400 -5.53 -12.13 28.46
CA TYR A 400 -6.59 -11.94 29.45
C TYR A 400 -7.84 -12.75 29.09
N ILE A 401 -8.57 -13.16 30.11
CA ILE A 401 -9.82 -13.91 30.00
C ILE A 401 -10.89 -13.27 30.90
N ALA A 402 -12.12 -13.17 30.41
CA ALA A 402 -13.25 -12.63 31.16
C ALA A 402 -14.46 -13.57 31.06
N GLY A 403 -15.28 -13.59 32.12
CA GLY A 403 -16.56 -14.29 32.15
C GLY A 403 -17.74 -13.38 31.83
N GLU A 404 -18.94 -13.80 32.23
CA GLU A 404 -20.17 -13.01 32.06
C GLU A 404 -20.18 -11.70 32.85
N ASP A 405 -19.36 -11.60 33.91
CA ASP A 405 -19.17 -10.38 34.70
C ASP A 405 -18.40 -9.27 33.95
N GLY A 406 -17.84 -9.59 32.78
CA GLY A 406 -17.06 -8.66 31.96
C GLY A 406 -15.73 -8.26 32.58
N LYS A 407 -15.31 -8.90 33.69
CA LYS A 407 -14.07 -8.56 34.38
C LYS A 407 -12.90 -9.35 33.78
N PHE A 408 -11.90 -8.62 33.29
CA PHE A 408 -10.70 -9.22 32.73
C PHE A 408 -9.72 -9.68 33.82
N TYR A 409 -9.30 -10.94 33.73
CA TYR A 409 -8.27 -11.54 34.56
C TYR A 409 -7.07 -11.95 33.69
N PRO A 410 -5.81 -11.77 34.15
CA PRO A 410 -4.66 -12.38 33.51
C PRO A 410 -4.86 -13.89 33.42
N ALA A 411 -4.68 -14.48 32.25
CA ALA A 411 -4.88 -15.91 32.07
C ALA A 411 -3.60 -16.69 32.43
N GLU A 412 -3.78 -17.86 33.02
CA GLU A 412 -2.78 -18.91 33.04
C GLU A 412 -2.69 -19.52 31.64
N VAL A 413 -1.49 -19.56 31.07
CA VAL A 413 -1.26 -19.92 29.67
C VAL A 413 -0.40 -21.17 29.54
N ARG A 414 -0.86 -22.12 28.73
CA ARG A 414 -0.04 -23.21 28.23
C ARG A 414 0.09 -23.08 26.71
N LEU A 415 1.32 -22.90 26.26
CA LEU A 415 1.66 -22.97 24.83
C LEU A 415 1.75 -24.46 24.45
N ASN A 416 0.90 -24.88 23.52
CA ASN A 416 1.01 -26.17 22.85
C ASN A 416 1.82 -25.98 21.56
N LYS A 417 1.83 -27.01 20.69
CA LYS A 417 2.54 -26.94 19.41
C LYS A 417 1.99 -25.81 18.53
N ASP A 418 0.72 -25.87 18.18
CA ASP A 418 0.02 -24.96 17.25
C ASP A 418 -1.17 -24.23 17.88
N SER A 419 -1.34 -24.35 19.20
CA SER A 419 -2.46 -23.76 19.94
C SER A 419 -2.03 -23.18 21.28
N ILE A 420 -2.84 -22.28 21.80
CA ILE A 420 -2.71 -21.68 23.13
C ILE A 420 -3.87 -22.16 23.99
N THR A 421 -3.60 -22.77 25.15
CA THR A 421 -4.64 -23.04 26.14
C THR A 421 -4.63 -21.94 27.21
N VAL A 422 -5.79 -21.34 27.44
CA VAL A 422 -5.98 -20.23 28.38
C VAL A 422 -7.01 -20.58 29.42
N TYR A 423 -6.77 -20.15 30.66
CA TYR A 423 -7.60 -20.47 31.83
C TYR A 423 -7.44 -19.40 32.92
N ASN A 424 -8.47 -19.20 33.74
CA ASN A 424 -8.31 -18.56 35.04
C ASN A 424 -9.33 -19.16 36.02
N LYS A 425 -8.90 -19.50 37.24
CA LYS A 425 -9.76 -20.11 38.27
C LYS A 425 -10.98 -19.27 38.67
N ASN A 426 -10.91 -17.95 38.48
CA ASN A 426 -11.99 -17.03 38.80
C ASN A 426 -13.00 -16.91 37.65
N VAL A 427 -12.75 -17.54 36.50
CA VAL A 427 -13.61 -17.49 35.31
C VAL A 427 -14.17 -18.89 35.06
N ALA A 428 -15.35 -19.17 35.61
CA ALA A 428 -16.01 -20.46 35.45
C ALA A 428 -16.56 -20.68 34.03
N ALA A 429 -17.09 -19.62 33.41
CA ALA A 429 -17.65 -19.63 32.06
C ALA A 429 -16.98 -18.52 31.22
N PRO A 430 -15.91 -18.83 30.48
CA PRO A 430 -15.23 -17.86 29.62
C PRO A 430 -16.17 -17.29 28.54
N LYS A 431 -16.21 -15.97 28.43
CA LYS A 431 -16.96 -15.23 27.39
C LYS A 431 -16.06 -14.41 26.48
N ILE A 432 -14.92 -13.94 26.97
CA ILE A 432 -13.98 -13.15 26.17
C ILE A 432 -12.56 -13.62 26.45
N VAL A 433 -11.75 -13.73 25.39
CA VAL A 433 -10.29 -13.83 25.49
C VAL A 433 -9.65 -12.74 24.64
N GLU A 434 -8.67 -12.05 25.19
CA GLU A 434 -7.92 -10.99 24.51
C GLU A 434 -6.42 -11.25 24.63
N TYR A 435 -5.69 -11.08 23.52
CA TYR A 435 -4.23 -11.10 23.48
C TYR A 435 -3.72 -9.84 22.79
N GLY A 436 -2.90 -9.06 23.49
CA GLY A 436 -2.34 -7.81 22.97
C GLY A 436 -3.39 -6.76 22.59
N PHE A 437 -4.58 -6.81 23.20
CA PHE A 437 -5.76 -6.06 22.76
C PHE A 437 -5.93 -4.72 23.48
N ASN A 438 -4.86 -3.95 23.59
CA ASN A 438 -4.92 -2.54 23.93
C ASN A 438 -3.96 -1.74 23.05
N ASN A 439 -3.89 -0.42 23.25
CA ASN A 439 -3.05 0.48 22.46
C ASN A 439 -1.55 0.14 22.39
N THR A 440 -0.94 -0.23 23.52
CA THR A 440 0.53 -0.31 23.68
C THR A 440 1.05 -1.73 23.94
N GLN A 441 0.16 -2.69 24.13
CA GLN A 441 0.54 -4.09 24.36
C GLN A 441 1.14 -4.67 23.09
N MET A 442 2.29 -5.31 23.29
CA MET A 442 3.06 -5.93 22.21
C MET A 442 2.90 -7.45 22.22
N GLY A 443 2.49 -8.03 23.35
CA GLY A 443 2.55 -9.47 23.56
C GLY A 443 3.99 -9.98 23.60
N ASN A 444 4.14 -11.29 23.84
CA ASN A 444 5.45 -11.96 23.79
C ASN A 444 5.40 -13.43 23.35
N ILE A 445 4.31 -13.86 22.72
CA ILE A 445 4.18 -15.19 22.13
C ILE A 445 4.62 -15.11 20.66
N PHE A 446 5.50 -16.03 20.26
CA PHE A 446 6.09 -16.12 18.92
C PHE A 446 6.02 -17.54 18.39
N ASN A 447 6.03 -17.72 17.07
CA ASN A 447 6.29 -19.03 16.47
C ASN A 447 7.78 -19.40 16.59
N LYS A 448 8.17 -20.58 16.10
CA LYS A 448 9.59 -20.99 16.10
C LYS A 448 10.51 -20.17 15.20
N GLY A 449 9.97 -19.51 14.19
CA GLY A 449 10.69 -18.57 13.32
C GLY A 449 10.75 -17.14 13.86
N ASP A 450 10.49 -16.92 15.15
CA ASP A 450 10.54 -15.61 15.81
C ASP A 450 9.58 -14.54 15.25
N MET A 451 8.48 -14.96 14.64
CA MET A 451 7.38 -14.06 14.24
C MET A 451 6.32 -13.95 15.35
N PRO A 452 5.88 -12.73 15.72
CA PRO A 452 4.93 -12.55 16.82
C PRO A 452 3.54 -13.06 16.43
N VAL A 453 2.84 -13.64 17.40
CA VAL A 453 1.39 -13.91 17.27
C VAL A 453 0.67 -12.56 17.13
N ALA A 454 -0.20 -12.43 16.13
CA ALA A 454 -0.98 -11.22 15.95
C ALA A 454 -1.95 -11.00 17.12
N PRO A 455 -2.21 -9.74 17.55
CA PRO A 455 -3.23 -9.44 18.53
C PRO A 455 -4.61 -9.94 18.10
N PHE A 456 -5.40 -10.42 19.06
CA PHE A 456 -6.76 -10.90 18.79
C PHE A 456 -7.69 -10.67 19.98
N LYS A 457 -8.99 -10.62 19.66
CA LYS A 457 -10.09 -10.66 20.62
C LYS A 457 -11.09 -11.71 20.16
N ILE A 458 -11.44 -12.63 21.05
CA ILE A 458 -12.37 -13.72 20.81
C ILE A 458 -13.62 -13.46 21.68
N ASN A 459 -14.79 -13.43 21.05
CA ASN A 459 -16.06 -13.50 21.74
C ASN A 459 -16.54 -14.97 21.70
N ILE A 460 -16.66 -15.59 22.87
CA ILE A 460 -17.03 -16.99 23.04
C ILE A 460 -18.55 -17.06 23.16
N GLN A 461 -19.16 -17.90 22.32
CA GLN A 461 -20.62 -18.08 22.28
C GLN A 461 -21.09 -18.98 23.42
#